data_AF-A0A7J2HML4-F1
#
_entry.id   AF-A0A7J2HML4-F1
#
_cell.length_a   1.000
_cell.length_b   1.000
_cell.length_c   1.000
_cell.angle_alpha   90.00
_cell.angle_beta   90.00
_cell.angle_gamma   90.00
#
_symmetry.space_group_name_H-M   'P 1'
#
loop_
_entity.id
_entity.type
_entity.pdbx_description
1 polymer ?
#
loop_
_entity_poly.entity_id
_entity_poly.type
_entity_poly.pdbx_seq_one_letter_code
_entity_poly.pdbx_strand_id
1 'polypeptide(L)'
;MKMDKGVKRAGIILGGAVAVSIIIIAIFSLSVARERFPADHLIVEGTYLLKTGETNNSVNVTCIPYLTNIWKKESGEIKVVVYVIETANNIADYRSVVEVGKIGAETTKEIEIPLKVSKDTYRIEMLIFENDKLVLKGRVSLSVYPIYRYINNEKIWMPGA
;
A
#
# COMPACT_ATOMS: atom_id res chain seq x y z
N MET A 1 12.72 33.94 61.78
CA MET A 1 11.64 34.06 60.78
C MET A 1 11.21 32.66 60.37
N LYS A 2 10.12 32.11 60.95
CA LYS A 2 9.63 30.76 60.63
C LYS A 2 8.83 30.85 59.34
N MET A 3 9.41 30.35 58.24
CA MET A 3 8.73 30.28 56.96
C MET A 3 7.51 29.37 57.08
N ASP A 4 6.33 29.92 56.75
CA ASP A 4 5.03 29.29 56.87
C ASP A 4 4.97 27.98 56.06
N LYS A 5 4.48 26.90 56.69
CA LYS A 5 4.36 25.57 56.09
C LYS A 5 3.44 25.59 54.86
N GLY A 6 2.53 26.57 54.75
CA GLY A 6 1.67 26.76 53.58
C GLY A 6 2.43 27.12 52.30
N VAL A 7 3.45 27.99 52.38
CA VAL A 7 4.24 28.45 51.23
C VAL A 7 5.12 27.33 50.68
N LYS A 8 5.68 26.48 51.56
CA LYS A 8 6.46 25.31 51.15
C LYS A 8 5.62 24.26 50.44
N ARG A 9 4.36 24.04 50.87
CA ARG A 9 3.44 23.09 50.22
C ARG A 9 2.98 23.60 48.85
N ALA A 10 2.69 24.89 48.70
CA ALA A 10 2.31 25.48 47.42
C ALA A 10 3.43 25.39 46.36
N GLY A 11 4.69 25.65 46.74
CA GLY A 11 5.84 25.53 45.83
C GLY A 11 6.10 24.08 45.37
N ILE A 12 5.88 23.09 46.24
CA ILE A 12 6.02 21.66 45.89
C ILE A 12 4.91 21.21 44.94
N ILE A 13 3.68 21.66 45.15
CA ILE A 13 2.54 21.33 44.28
C ILE A 13 2.70 21.96 42.89
N LEU A 14 3.12 23.22 42.82
CA LEU A 14 3.35 23.92 41.55
C LEU A 14 4.53 23.31 40.77
N GLY A 15 5.65 23.00 41.46
CA GLY A 15 6.81 22.34 40.85
C GLY A 15 6.51 20.92 40.36
N GLY A 16 5.71 20.16 41.13
CA GLY A 16 5.25 18.82 40.74
C GLY A 16 4.35 18.84 39.50
N ALA A 17 3.41 19.79 39.42
CA ALA A 17 2.52 19.91 38.27
C ALA A 17 3.27 20.28 36.98
N VAL A 18 4.27 21.16 37.06
CA VAL A 18 5.11 21.54 35.91
C VAL A 18 5.95 20.35 35.45
N ALA A 19 6.56 19.59 36.37
CA ALA A 19 7.35 18.42 36.03
C ALA A 19 6.51 17.33 35.33
N VAL A 20 5.31 17.04 35.82
CA VAL A 20 4.38 16.09 35.19
C VAL A 20 3.97 16.55 33.80
N SER A 21 3.71 17.84 33.62
CA SER A 21 3.34 18.42 32.32
C SER A 21 4.47 18.29 31.29
N ILE A 22 5.72 18.55 31.70
CA ILE A 22 6.90 18.38 30.83
C ILE A 22 7.07 16.91 30.42
N ILE A 23 6.87 15.97 31.34
CA ILE A 23 6.95 14.54 31.06
C ILE A 23 5.87 14.12 30.07
N ILE A 24 4.63 14.58 30.25
CA ILE A 24 3.52 14.28 29.34
C ILE A 24 3.81 14.85 27.94
N ILE A 25 4.28 16.10 27.84
CA ILE A 25 4.63 16.72 26.56
C ILE A 25 5.80 15.98 25.89
N ALA A 26 6.81 15.56 26.65
CA ALA A 26 7.95 14.81 26.11
C ALA A 26 7.52 13.43 25.58
N ILE A 27 6.71 12.69 26.33
CA ILE A 27 6.15 11.40 25.89
C ILE A 27 5.28 11.60 24.64
N PHE A 28 4.41 12.60 24.64
CA PHE A 28 3.56 12.90 23.49
C PHE A 28 4.38 13.32 22.27
N SER A 29 5.43 14.11 22.45
CA SER A 29 6.34 14.53 21.38
C SER A 29 7.14 13.36 20.81
N LEU A 30 7.50 12.38 21.64
CA LEU A 30 8.12 11.12 21.22
C LEU A 30 7.13 10.22 20.47
N SER A 31 5.85 10.18 20.89
CA SER A 31 4.81 9.42 20.18
C SER A 31 4.44 10.04 18.83
N VAL A 32 4.59 11.36 18.66
CA VAL A 32 4.31 12.07 17.40
C VAL A 32 5.56 12.15 16.50
N ALA A 33 6.72 11.68 16.97
CA ALA A 33 7.93 11.61 16.14
C ALA A 33 7.69 10.64 14.98
N ARG A 34 7.35 11.20 13.82
CA ARG A 34 7.12 10.45 12.59
C ARG A 34 8.41 9.73 12.22
N GLU A 35 8.36 8.39 12.11
CA GLU A 35 9.50 7.60 11.66
C GLU A 35 9.99 8.15 10.31
N ARG A 36 11.29 8.46 10.25
CA ARG A 36 11.93 8.95 9.03
C ARG A 36 12.62 7.79 8.34
N PHE A 37 12.00 7.35 7.25
CA PHE A 37 12.59 6.37 6.36
C PHE A 37 13.55 7.03 5.37
N PRO A 38 14.62 6.35 4.94
CA PRO A 38 15.44 6.82 3.83
C PRO A 38 14.58 6.98 2.57
N ALA A 39 14.92 7.96 1.74
CA ALA A 39 14.36 8.04 0.40
C ALA A 39 14.70 6.75 -0.37
N ASP A 40 13.73 6.24 -1.13
CA ASP A 40 13.90 5.16 -2.10
C ASP A 40 14.37 3.80 -1.53
N HIS A 41 14.13 3.55 -0.24
CA HIS A 41 14.49 2.26 0.38
C HIS A 41 13.52 1.12 0.04
N LEU A 42 12.38 1.43 -0.59
CA LEU A 42 11.45 0.46 -1.14
C LEU A 42 11.62 0.43 -2.66
N ILE A 43 11.72 -0.78 -3.21
CA ILE A 43 11.95 -1.00 -4.65
C ILE A 43 10.99 -2.10 -5.13
N VAL A 44 10.36 -1.87 -6.29
CA VAL A 44 9.62 -2.93 -6.99
C VAL A 44 10.60 -3.65 -7.93
N GLU A 45 10.96 -4.89 -7.60
CA GLU A 45 11.89 -5.72 -8.39
C GLU A 45 11.23 -6.21 -9.69
N GLY A 46 9.93 -6.49 -9.61
CA GLY A 46 9.17 -7.05 -10.72
C GLY A 46 7.68 -6.99 -10.44
N THR A 47 6.89 -7.13 -11.50
CA THR A 47 5.43 -7.24 -11.41
C THR A 47 4.95 -8.24 -12.46
N TYR A 48 4.19 -9.23 -12.01
CA TYR A 48 3.66 -10.28 -12.85
C TYR A 48 2.13 -10.27 -12.83
N LEU A 49 1.52 -10.76 -13.90
CA LEU A 49 0.08 -10.95 -14.00
C LEU A 49 -0.20 -12.45 -14.16
N LEU A 50 -0.95 -13.02 -13.23
CA LEU A 50 -1.34 -14.42 -13.24
C LEU A 50 -2.84 -14.52 -13.56
N LYS A 51 -3.21 -15.16 -14.66
CA LYS A 51 -4.61 -15.51 -14.93
C LYS A 51 -5.05 -16.58 -13.91
N THR A 52 -6.08 -16.27 -13.13
CA THR A 52 -6.61 -17.17 -12.08
C THR A 52 -7.98 -17.73 -12.41
N GLY A 53 -8.66 -17.17 -13.42
CA GLY A 53 -9.92 -17.70 -13.93
C GLY A 53 -10.47 -16.85 -15.05
N GLU A 54 -11.48 -17.35 -15.76
CA GLU A 54 -12.15 -16.60 -16.81
C GLU A 54 -13.64 -16.95 -16.87
N THR A 55 -14.40 -16.00 -17.38
CA THR A 55 -15.80 -16.15 -17.76
C THR A 55 -15.98 -15.68 -19.20
N ASN A 56 -17.19 -15.81 -19.74
CA ASN A 56 -17.49 -15.30 -21.08
C ASN A 56 -17.23 -13.80 -21.25
N ASN A 57 -17.21 -12.98 -20.17
CA ASN A 57 -17.11 -11.53 -20.28
C ASN A 57 -15.94 -10.91 -19.49
N SER A 58 -15.26 -11.69 -18.64
CA SER A 58 -14.19 -11.19 -17.79
C SER A 58 -13.10 -12.21 -17.55
N VAL A 59 -11.89 -11.73 -17.28
CA VAL A 59 -10.77 -12.53 -16.80
C VAL A 59 -10.44 -12.09 -15.37
N ASN A 60 -10.26 -13.06 -14.49
CA ASN A 60 -9.72 -12.83 -13.16
C ASN A 60 -8.21 -12.94 -13.26
N VAL A 61 -7.52 -11.90 -12.79
CA VAL A 61 -6.05 -11.79 -12.85
C VAL A 61 -5.56 -11.41 -11.47
N THR A 62 -4.53 -12.08 -10.96
CA THR A 62 -3.79 -11.62 -9.80
C THR A 62 -2.58 -10.83 -10.27
N CYS A 63 -2.46 -9.59 -9.84
CA CYS A 63 -1.26 -8.77 -10.02
C CYS A 63 -0.32 -9.01 -8.84
N ILE A 64 0.93 -9.35 -9.14
CA ILE A 64 1.92 -9.80 -8.16
C ILE A 64 3.17 -8.92 -8.27
N PRO A 65 3.19 -7.75 -7.61
CA PRO A 65 4.43 -7.00 -7.41
C PRO A 65 5.31 -7.65 -6.33
N TYR A 66 6.62 -7.68 -6.59
CA TYR A 66 7.65 -8.06 -5.63
C TYR A 66 8.30 -6.79 -5.06
N LEU A 67 7.99 -6.47 -3.81
CA LEU A 67 8.42 -5.25 -3.13
C LEU A 67 9.56 -5.56 -2.17
N THR A 68 10.75 -5.04 -2.45
CA THR A 68 11.95 -5.19 -1.60
C THR A 68 12.15 -3.96 -0.74
N ASN A 69 12.32 -4.17 0.56
CA ASN A 69 12.89 -3.19 1.47
C ASN A 69 14.40 -3.38 1.51
N ILE A 70 15.15 -2.48 0.85
CA ILE A 70 16.62 -2.52 0.84
C ILE A 70 17.26 -1.84 2.06
N TRP A 71 16.44 -1.33 3.00
CA TRP A 71 16.94 -0.74 4.23
C TRP A 71 17.37 -1.82 5.23
N LYS A 72 18.36 -1.48 6.05
CA LYS A 72 18.83 -2.31 7.17
C LYS A 72 17.87 -2.35 8.36
N LYS A 73 16.67 -1.77 8.24
CA LYS A 73 15.62 -1.77 9.26
C LYS A 73 14.28 -2.12 8.62
N GLU A 74 13.33 -2.50 9.46
CA GLU A 74 11.93 -2.70 9.08
C GLU A 74 11.34 -1.42 8.44
N SER A 75 10.46 -1.60 7.46
CA SER A 75 9.69 -0.50 6.86
C SER A 75 8.60 -0.01 7.81
N GLY A 76 7.94 1.09 7.44
CA GLY A 76 6.66 1.47 8.00
C GLY A 76 5.53 0.52 7.56
N GLU A 77 4.30 0.85 7.97
CA GLU A 77 3.10 0.14 7.53
C GLU A 77 2.86 0.38 6.04
N ILE A 78 2.91 -0.69 5.25
CA ILE A 78 2.76 -0.66 3.80
C ILE A 78 1.31 -0.95 3.40
N LYS A 79 0.80 -0.09 2.53
CA LYS A 79 -0.52 -0.21 1.91
C LYS A 79 -0.40 -0.03 0.40
N VAL A 80 -1.01 -0.92 -0.37
CA VAL A 80 -1.04 -0.84 -1.83
C VAL A 80 -2.45 -0.56 -2.29
N VAL A 81 -2.61 0.46 -3.14
CA VAL A 81 -3.87 0.80 -3.80
C VAL A 81 -3.69 0.61 -5.29
N VAL A 82 -4.58 -0.17 -5.90
CA VAL A 82 -4.56 -0.43 -7.35
C VAL A 82 -5.85 0.05 -7.99
N TYR A 83 -5.70 0.72 -9.13
CA TYR A 83 -6.79 1.08 -10.04
C TYR A 83 -6.62 0.34 -11.35
N VAL A 84 -7.72 -0.21 -11.86
CA VAL A 84 -7.81 -0.76 -13.21
C VAL A 84 -8.57 0.26 -14.04
N ILE A 85 -7.87 0.91 -14.97
CA ILE A 85 -8.39 2.02 -15.77
C ILE A 85 -8.61 1.54 -17.20
N GLU A 86 -9.84 1.60 -17.71
CA GLU A 86 -10.14 1.33 -19.11
C GLU A 86 -9.50 2.43 -19.98
N THR A 87 -8.71 2.03 -20.96
CA THR A 87 -7.87 2.97 -21.73
C THR A 87 -8.71 3.87 -22.63
N ALA A 88 -9.84 3.37 -23.14
CA ALA A 88 -10.66 4.07 -24.11
C ALA A 88 -11.36 5.32 -23.53
N ASN A 89 -11.87 5.23 -22.31
CA ASN A 89 -12.59 6.31 -21.63
C ASN A 89 -11.80 6.92 -20.45
N ASN A 90 -10.67 6.32 -20.06
CA ASN A 90 -9.83 6.70 -18.92
C ASN A 90 -10.61 6.74 -17.58
N ILE A 91 -11.59 5.83 -17.44
CA ILE A 91 -12.38 5.62 -16.22
C ILE A 91 -11.83 4.40 -15.48
N ALA A 92 -11.77 4.48 -14.15
CA ALA A 92 -11.39 3.35 -13.32
C ALA A 92 -12.59 2.41 -13.12
N ASP A 93 -12.52 1.21 -13.68
CA ASP A 93 -13.56 0.18 -13.56
C ASP A 93 -13.48 -0.60 -12.26
N TYR A 94 -12.28 -0.65 -11.67
CA TYR A 94 -12.04 -1.42 -10.46
C TYR A 94 -10.97 -0.77 -9.58
N ARG A 95 -11.16 -0.90 -8.27
CA ARG A 95 -10.22 -0.45 -7.23
C ARG A 95 -10.01 -1.57 -6.22
N SER A 96 -8.76 -1.85 -5.89
CA SER A 96 -8.38 -2.76 -4.80
C SER A 96 -7.45 -2.07 -3.82
N VAL A 97 -7.56 -2.45 -2.54
CA VAL A 97 -6.67 -2.01 -1.47
C VAL A 97 -6.18 -3.26 -0.75
N VAL A 98 -4.86 -3.36 -0.60
CA VAL A 98 -4.22 -4.45 0.12
C VAL A 98 -3.35 -3.85 1.22
N GLU A 99 -3.65 -4.21 2.46
CA GLU A 99 -2.80 -3.94 3.61
C GLU A 99 -1.70 -5.00 3.63
N VAL A 100 -0.45 -4.58 3.41
CA VAL A 100 0.72 -5.47 3.37
C VAL A 100 1.33 -5.61 4.76
N GLY A 101 1.18 -4.59 5.58
CA GLY A 101 1.87 -4.47 6.86
C GLY A 101 3.33 -4.07 6.66
N LYS A 102 4.20 -4.45 7.58
CA LYS A 102 5.62 -4.10 7.51
C LYS A 102 6.45 -5.13 6.75
N ILE A 103 7.52 -4.67 6.13
CA ILE A 103 8.51 -5.49 5.43
C ILE A 103 9.81 -5.44 6.20
N GLY A 104 10.35 -6.62 6.52
CA GLY A 104 11.61 -6.74 7.27
C GLY A 104 12.80 -6.12 6.55
N ALA A 105 13.88 -5.89 7.31
CA ALA A 105 15.13 -5.35 6.78
C ALA A 105 15.71 -6.24 5.67
N GLU A 106 16.08 -5.65 4.54
CA GLU A 106 16.73 -6.34 3.41
C GLU A 106 15.93 -7.56 2.90
N THR A 107 14.59 -7.49 2.96
CA THR A 107 13.70 -8.58 2.52
C THR A 107 12.74 -8.16 1.42
N THR A 108 12.33 -9.13 0.61
CA THR A 108 11.30 -8.98 -0.43
C THR A 108 9.99 -9.59 0.03
N LYS A 109 8.89 -8.88 -0.21
CA LYS A 109 7.54 -9.36 0.01
C LYS A 109 6.82 -9.52 -1.33
N GLU A 110 6.24 -10.70 -1.52
CA GLU A 110 5.26 -10.95 -2.57
C GLU A 110 3.89 -10.44 -2.12
N ILE A 111 3.21 -9.68 -2.98
CA ILE A 111 1.91 -9.09 -2.68
C ILE A 111 0.92 -9.57 -3.72
N GLU A 112 -0.12 -10.30 -3.31
CA GLU A 112 -1.16 -10.77 -4.22
C GLU A 112 -2.31 -9.77 -4.28
N ILE A 113 -2.58 -9.22 -5.47
CA ILE A 113 -3.64 -8.24 -5.67
C ILE A 113 -4.66 -8.81 -6.66
N PRO A 114 -5.84 -9.27 -6.19
CA PRO A 114 -6.86 -9.79 -7.07
C PRO A 114 -7.51 -8.66 -7.87
N LEU A 115 -7.50 -8.81 -9.19
CA LEU A 115 -8.08 -7.90 -10.17
C LEU A 115 -9.14 -8.63 -11.01
N LYS A 116 -10.18 -7.90 -11.37
CA LYS A 116 -11.18 -8.35 -12.34
C LYS A 116 -11.18 -7.39 -13.51
N VAL A 117 -10.98 -7.93 -14.71
CA VAL A 117 -10.91 -7.15 -15.96
C VAL A 117 -11.92 -7.69 -16.96
N SER A 118 -12.68 -6.80 -17.60
CA SER A 118 -13.57 -7.20 -18.69
C SER A 118 -12.78 -7.34 -20.00
N LYS A 119 -13.44 -7.69 -21.10
CA LYS A 119 -12.82 -7.73 -22.44
C LYS A 119 -12.54 -6.32 -22.95
N ASP A 120 -11.36 -5.79 -22.67
CA ASP A 120 -10.87 -4.52 -23.21
C ASP A 120 -9.35 -4.35 -22.98
N THR A 121 -8.83 -3.16 -23.28
CA THR A 121 -7.48 -2.71 -22.93
C THR A 121 -7.50 -1.79 -21.71
N TYR A 122 -6.70 -2.17 -20.73
CA TYR A 122 -6.60 -1.52 -19.44
C TYR A 122 -5.18 -1.07 -19.13
N ARG A 123 -5.13 -0.04 -18.29
CA ARG A 123 -3.93 0.38 -17.57
C ARG A 123 -4.17 0.16 -16.08
N ILE A 124 -3.33 -0.67 -15.49
CA ILE A 124 -3.30 -0.91 -14.05
C ILE A 124 -2.34 0.13 -13.46
N GLU A 125 -2.85 0.99 -12.57
CA GLU A 125 -2.04 1.94 -11.81
C GLU A 125 -1.95 1.51 -10.36
N MET A 126 -0.72 1.36 -9.87
CA MET A 126 -0.42 0.93 -8.51
C MET A 126 0.21 2.09 -7.73
N LEU A 127 -0.31 2.33 -6.54
CA LEU A 127 0.18 3.34 -5.61
C LEU A 127 0.58 2.63 -4.32
N ILE A 128 1.85 2.75 -3.93
CA ILE A 128 2.38 2.12 -2.71
C ILE A 128 2.62 3.21 -1.69
N PHE A 129 1.99 3.07 -0.52
CA PHE A 129 2.08 3.97 0.60
C PHE A 129 2.84 3.33 1.74
N GLU A 130 3.63 4.12 2.44
CA GLU A 130 4.27 3.78 3.71
C GLU A 130 3.86 4.83 4.74
N ASN A 131 3.24 4.41 5.86
CA ASN A 131 2.71 5.31 6.89
C ASN A 131 1.88 6.47 6.29
N ASP A 132 0.97 6.12 5.38
CA ASP A 132 0.08 6.99 4.60
C ASP A 132 0.76 7.99 3.66
N LYS A 133 2.08 7.93 3.50
CA LYS A 133 2.82 8.70 2.50
C LYS A 133 2.99 7.87 1.24
N LEU A 134 2.60 8.42 0.08
CA LEU A 134 2.88 7.80 -1.20
C LEU A 134 4.40 7.77 -1.45
N VAL A 135 4.95 6.57 -1.61
CA VAL A 135 6.40 6.35 -1.80
C VAL A 135 6.73 5.84 -3.19
N LEU A 136 5.88 5.02 -3.81
CA LEU A 136 6.10 4.50 -5.16
C LEU A 136 4.83 4.52 -6.00
N LYS A 137 5.02 4.59 -7.32
CA LYS A 137 3.98 4.45 -8.34
C LYS A 137 4.41 3.43 -9.38
N GLY A 138 3.54 2.49 -9.70
CA GLY A 138 3.73 1.48 -10.74
C GLY A 138 2.64 1.55 -11.81
N ARG A 139 2.97 1.11 -13.01
CA ARG A 139 2.02 1.04 -14.13
C ARG A 139 2.25 -0.24 -14.94
N VAL A 140 1.17 -0.97 -15.21
CA VAL A 140 1.16 -2.14 -16.10
C VAL A 140 0.06 -1.96 -17.12
N SER A 141 0.31 -2.32 -18.38
CA SER A 141 -0.72 -2.35 -19.42
C SER A 141 -1.17 -3.78 -19.65
N LEU A 142 -2.47 -3.98 -19.83
CA LEU A 142 -3.07 -5.30 -20.05
C LEU A 142 -4.14 -5.19 -21.11
N SER A 143 -4.11 -6.07 -22.10
CA SER A 143 -5.21 -6.21 -23.06
C SER A 143 -5.82 -7.59 -22.99
N VAL A 144 -7.16 -7.64 -22.94
CA VAL A 144 -7.94 -8.86 -22.82
C VAL A 144 -8.85 -8.98 -24.05
N TYR A 145 -8.49 -9.88 -24.96
CA TYR A 145 -9.27 -10.11 -26.18
C TYR A 145 -9.78 -11.56 -26.23
N PRO A 146 -11.02 -11.78 -26.71
CA PRO A 146 -11.49 -13.12 -27.00
C PRO A 146 -10.65 -13.76 -28.12
N ILE A 147 -10.24 -15.00 -27.92
CA ILE A 147 -9.64 -15.84 -28.96
C ILE A 147 -10.76 -16.61 -29.65
N TYR A 148 -10.84 -16.48 -30.97
CA TYR A 148 -11.78 -17.22 -31.81
C TYR A 148 -11.00 -18.15 -32.74
N ARG A 149 -11.51 -19.36 -32.97
CA ARG A 149 -11.12 -20.19 -34.11
C ARG A 149 -12.28 -20.31 -35.07
N TYR A 150 -11.95 -20.34 -36.36
CA TYR A 150 -12.89 -20.71 -37.40
C TYR A 150 -12.78 -22.20 -37.65
N ILE A 151 -13.87 -22.94 -37.44
CA ILE A 151 -13.98 -24.36 -37.78
C ILE A 151 -15.17 -24.46 -38.74
N ASN A 152 -14.96 -24.99 -39.95
CA ASN A 152 -16.00 -25.11 -40.97
C ASN A 152 -16.77 -23.80 -41.27
N ASN A 153 -16.06 -22.67 -41.36
CA ASN A 153 -16.64 -21.32 -41.51
C ASN A 153 -17.50 -20.81 -40.35
N GLU A 154 -17.58 -21.53 -39.23
CA GLU A 154 -18.26 -21.06 -38.02
C GLU A 154 -17.27 -20.44 -37.04
N LYS A 155 -17.64 -19.28 -36.45
CA LYS A 155 -16.83 -18.58 -35.44
C LYS A 155 -17.07 -19.20 -34.07
N ILE A 156 -16.11 -19.97 -33.58
CA ILE A 156 -16.21 -20.66 -32.29
C ILE A 156 -15.34 -19.94 -31.25
N TRP A 157 -15.93 -19.58 -30.11
CA TRP A 157 -15.18 -19.08 -28.96
C TRP A 157 -14.38 -20.23 -28.34
N MET A 158 -13.10 -19.98 -28.08
CA MET A 158 -12.28 -20.92 -27.34
C MET A 158 -11.97 -20.34 -25.96
N PRO A 159 -12.35 -21.02 -24.86
CA PRO A 159 -11.76 -20.73 -23.57
C PRO A 159 -10.23 -20.88 -23.67
N GLY A 160 -9.49 -19.95 -23.07
CA GLY A 160 -8.04 -20.00 -23.08
C GLY A 160 -7.55 -21.20 -22.27
N ALA A 161 -6.79 -22.08 -22.92
CA ALA A 161 -6.13 -23.25 -22.34
C ALA A 161 -5.39 -22.93 -21.03
#